data_AF-A0A0S8JXE7-F1
#
_entry.id   AF-A0A0S8JXE7-F1
#
_cell.length_a   1.000
_cell.length_b   1.000
_cell.length_c   1.000
_cell.angle_alpha   90.00
_cell.angle_beta   90.00
_cell.angle_gamma   90.00
#
_symmetry.space_group_name_H-M   'P 1'
#
loop_
_entity.id
_entity.type
_entity.pdbx_description
1 polymer ?
#
loop_
_entity_poly.entity_id
_entity_poly.type
_entity_poly.pdbx_seq_one_letter_code
_entity_poly.pdbx_strand_id
1 'polypeptide(L)'
;MRSLKNIVTLFCMAWMLPSCIEEYMPDIETLESNKYVVFGELTTEQEDHIVSVALASSIQEPKYMPLSECFVRIVDRTGKSFEGDEFEGGKYVVRIPPENILPGMAYQLEILTPAGTSLVSEYEELLDSPAIDSVYYIRENIATNNPEHFIGGIQFYLDLDAPGAEHPYYKFDVIETFEYHSELPL
;
A
#
# COMPACT_ATOMS: atom_id res chain seq x y z
N MET A 1 -23.32 -61.89 6.92
CA MET A 1 -23.97 -60.73 6.25
C MET A 1 -23.74 -59.39 6.96
N ARG A 2 -23.73 -59.30 8.30
CA ARG A 2 -23.45 -58.03 9.01
C ARG A 2 -21.99 -57.53 8.87
N SER A 3 -20.98 -58.40 8.92
CA SER A 3 -19.57 -57.95 8.78
C SER A 3 -19.18 -57.53 7.36
N LEU A 4 -19.71 -58.20 6.33
CA LEU A 4 -19.49 -57.82 4.93
C LEU A 4 -20.11 -56.45 4.62
N LYS A 5 -21.28 -56.16 5.19
CA LYS A 5 -21.92 -54.84 5.06
C LYS A 5 -21.06 -53.75 5.71
N ASN A 6 -20.50 -54.01 6.89
CA ASN A 6 -19.64 -53.06 7.61
C ASN A 6 -18.30 -52.80 6.90
N ILE A 7 -17.71 -53.82 6.26
CA ILE A 7 -16.47 -53.68 5.50
C ILE A 7 -16.71 -52.83 4.23
N VAL A 8 -17.84 -53.04 3.55
CA VAL A 8 -18.23 -52.22 2.39
C VAL A 8 -18.50 -50.78 2.80
N THR A 9 -19.16 -50.54 3.94
CA THR A 9 -19.38 -49.18 4.45
C THR A 9 -18.06 -48.48 4.80
N LEU A 10 -17.10 -49.19 5.41
CA LEU A 10 -15.78 -48.63 5.74
C LEU A 10 -14.97 -48.28 4.49
N PHE A 11 -15.06 -49.12 3.45
CA PHE A 11 -14.39 -48.88 2.17
C PHE A 11 -15.02 -47.69 1.41
N CYS A 12 -16.35 -47.55 1.44
CA CYS A 12 -17.04 -46.39 0.88
C CYS A 12 -16.70 -45.09 1.63
N MET A 13 -16.49 -45.15 2.95
CA MET A 13 -16.13 -43.98 3.75
C MET A 13 -14.68 -43.54 3.51
N ALA A 14 -13.77 -44.48 3.21
CA ALA A 14 -12.38 -44.19 2.88
C ALA A 14 -12.21 -43.52 1.49
N TRP A 15 -13.16 -43.70 0.58
CA TRP A 15 -13.13 -43.08 -0.76
C TRP A 15 -13.57 -41.61 -0.78
N MET A 16 -14.10 -41.08 0.32
CA MET A 16 -14.49 -39.66 0.42
C MET A 16 -13.37 -38.73 0.89
N LEU A 17 -12.13 -39.21 1.04
CA LEU A 17 -11.03 -38.46 1.66
C LEU A 17 -10.03 -37.72 0.75
N PRO A 18 -9.96 -37.84 -0.59
CA PRO A 18 -9.03 -37.02 -1.35
C PRO A 18 -9.66 -35.66 -1.69
N SER A 19 -9.79 -34.79 -0.69
CA SER A 19 -9.91 -33.35 -0.94
C SER A 19 -8.50 -32.79 -1.08
N CYS A 20 -7.86 -33.03 -2.22
CA CYS A 20 -6.59 -32.38 -2.53
C CYS A 20 -6.88 -30.92 -2.88
N ILE A 21 -6.55 -30.03 -1.95
CA ILE A 21 -6.37 -28.61 -2.27
C ILE A 21 -5.03 -28.54 -3.02
N GLU A 22 -5.09 -28.36 -4.33
CA GLU A 22 -3.90 -28.06 -5.12
C GLU A 22 -3.63 -26.56 -5.05
N GLU A 23 -2.43 -26.21 -4.62
CA GLU A 23 -1.98 -24.83 -4.66
C GLU A 23 -1.90 -24.39 -6.12
N TYR A 24 -2.66 -23.34 -6.47
CA TYR A 24 -2.57 -22.74 -7.78
C TYR A 24 -1.27 -21.94 -7.87
N MET A 25 -0.31 -22.46 -8.63
CA MET A 25 0.89 -21.75 -9.01
C MET A 25 0.65 -21.14 -10.40
N PRO A 26 0.40 -19.82 -10.51
CA PRO A 26 0.23 -19.17 -11.80
C PRO A 26 1.51 -19.32 -12.64
N ASP A 27 1.36 -19.75 -13.89
CA ASP A 27 2.45 -19.77 -14.86
C ASP A 27 2.62 -18.34 -15.40
N ILE A 28 3.64 -17.65 -14.90
CA ILE A 28 3.96 -16.27 -15.27
C ILE A 28 5.21 -16.31 -16.14
N GLU A 29 5.09 -15.83 -17.37
CA GLU A 29 6.22 -15.77 -18.29
C GLU A 29 7.36 -14.94 -17.68
N THR A 30 8.61 -15.41 -17.83
CA THR A 30 9.81 -14.73 -17.29
C THR A 30 10.03 -13.33 -17.86
N LEU A 31 9.37 -12.95 -18.96
CA LEU A 31 9.35 -11.60 -19.49
C LEU A 31 8.56 -10.62 -18.60
N GLU A 32 7.61 -11.12 -17.80
CA GLU A 32 6.84 -10.33 -16.85
C GLU A 32 7.64 -9.96 -15.58
N SER A 33 8.78 -10.62 -15.31
CA SER A 33 9.50 -10.44 -14.04
C SER A 33 10.44 -9.23 -14.01
N ASN A 34 10.77 -8.60 -15.15
CA ASN A 34 11.69 -7.44 -15.17
C ASN A 34 10.95 -6.10 -15.29
N LYS A 35 9.84 -5.94 -14.57
CA LYS A 35 9.07 -4.70 -14.54
C LYS A 35 9.71 -3.71 -13.56
N TYR A 36 9.77 -2.44 -13.93
CA TYR A 36 10.16 -1.38 -13.01
C TYR A 36 9.04 -1.14 -12.00
N VAL A 37 9.43 -1.04 -10.73
CA VAL A 37 8.55 -0.69 -9.62
C VAL A 37 9.06 0.64 -9.08
N VAL A 38 8.21 1.66 -9.18
CA VAL A 38 8.50 3.01 -8.72
C VAL A 38 7.50 3.38 -7.64
N PHE A 39 7.99 3.87 -6.51
CA PHE A 39 7.17 4.32 -5.39
C PHE A 39 7.71 5.64 -4.86
N GLY A 40 6.83 6.57 -4.56
CA GLY A 40 7.19 7.85 -3.95
C GLY A 40 5.93 8.62 -3.58
N GLU A 41 6.10 9.57 -2.69
CA GLU A 41 5.04 10.47 -2.24
C GLU A 41 5.53 11.91 -2.27
N LEU A 42 4.66 12.80 -2.74
CA LEU A 42 4.86 14.23 -2.76
C LEU A 42 3.80 14.87 -1.86
N THR A 43 4.21 15.65 -0.87
CA THR A 43 3.34 16.26 0.15
C THR A 43 3.89 17.61 0.60
N THR A 44 3.04 18.54 1.02
CA THR A 44 3.47 19.85 1.51
C THR A 44 4.08 19.82 2.92
N GLU A 45 4.01 18.70 3.63
CA GLU A 45 4.43 18.61 5.03
C GLU A 45 5.96 18.48 5.23
N GLN A 46 6.71 18.13 4.17
CA GLN A 46 8.14 17.89 4.24
C GLN A 46 8.86 18.41 3.00
N GLU A 47 10.16 18.70 3.15
CA GLU A 47 11.02 19.18 2.05
C GLU A 47 11.73 18.02 1.32
N ASP A 48 12.07 16.96 2.06
CA ASP A 48 12.79 15.81 1.55
C ASP A 48 11.78 14.73 1.11
N HIS A 49 11.69 14.45 -0.18
CA HIS A 49 10.82 13.40 -0.74
C HIS A 49 11.64 12.19 -1.17
N ILE A 50 11.16 10.99 -0.85
CA ILE A 50 11.87 9.75 -1.18
C ILE A 50 11.18 9.09 -2.36
N VAL A 51 11.95 8.86 -3.43
CA VAL A 51 11.57 8.04 -4.57
C VAL A 51 12.34 6.74 -4.51
N SER A 52 11.65 5.61 -4.47
CA SER A 52 12.21 4.27 -4.52
C SER A 52 12.02 3.68 -5.93
N VAL A 53 13.09 3.19 -6.51
CA VAL A 53 13.13 2.55 -7.83
C VAL A 53 13.71 1.15 -7.66
N ALA A 54 12.94 0.16 -8.09
CA ALA A 54 13.29 -1.25 -8.00
C ALA A 54 12.83 -2.03 -9.23
N LEU A 55 13.24 -3.29 -9.31
CA LEU A 55 12.72 -4.28 -10.25
C LEU A 55 11.81 -5.25 -9.51
N ALA A 56 10.72 -5.65 -10.16
CA ALA A 56 9.87 -6.74 -9.70
C ALA A 56 10.70 -8.03 -9.58
N SER A 57 10.47 -8.84 -8.56
CA SER A 57 11.09 -10.16 -8.44
C SER A 57 10.15 -11.26 -8.92
N SER A 58 10.72 -12.46 -9.12
CA SER A 58 9.93 -13.67 -9.29
C SER A 58 9.01 -13.88 -8.08
N ILE A 59 7.81 -14.41 -8.34
CA ILE A 59 6.88 -14.82 -7.28
C ILE A 59 7.39 -16.05 -6.53
N GLN A 60 8.15 -16.92 -7.21
CA GLN A 60 8.72 -18.13 -6.62
C GLN A 60 9.88 -17.80 -5.67
N GLU A 61 10.64 -16.74 -5.95
CA GLU A 61 11.73 -16.25 -5.11
C GLU A 61 11.60 -14.74 -4.88
N PRO A 62 10.69 -14.32 -3.99
CA PRO A 62 10.44 -12.91 -3.73
C PRO A 62 11.65 -12.28 -3.04
N LYS A 63 12.16 -11.21 -3.63
CA LYS A 63 13.29 -10.45 -3.08
C LYS A 63 13.22 -8.99 -3.51
N TYR A 64 13.69 -8.10 -2.65
CA TYR A 64 13.84 -6.70 -3.01
C TYR A 64 15.03 -6.52 -3.97
N MET A 65 14.79 -5.94 -5.15
CA MET A 65 15.83 -5.70 -6.16
C MET A 65 15.91 -4.20 -6.47
N PRO A 66 16.67 -3.42 -5.67
CA PRO A 66 16.79 -1.99 -5.89
C PRO A 66 17.51 -1.68 -7.22
N LEU A 67 17.14 -0.56 -7.84
CA LEU A 67 17.77 -0.06 -9.06
C LEU A 67 18.51 1.24 -8.80
N SER A 68 19.83 1.13 -8.66
CA SER A 68 20.75 2.24 -8.44
C SER A 68 21.13 2.98 -9.73
N GLU A 69 21.82 4.11 -9.58
CA GLU A 69 22.38 4.92 -10.67
C GLU A 69 21.34 5.46 -11.67
N CYS A 70 20.08 5.58 -11.23
CA CYS A 70 19.06 6.26 -12.02
C CYS A 70 19.22 7.78 -11.88
N PHE A 71 18.95 8.50 -12.96
CA PHE A 71 18.72 9.93 -12.90
C PHE A 71 17.23 10.15 -12.59
N VAL A 72 16.93 10.69 -11.41
CA VAL A 72 15.56 10.91 -10.92
C VAL A 72 15.32 12.40 -10.74
N ARG A 73 14.18 12.90 -11.23
CA ARG A 73 13.75 14.27 -10.95
C ARG A 73 12.24 14.41 -10.90
N ILE A 74 11.78 15.36 -10.10
CA ILE A 74 10.38 15.82 -10.06
C ILE A 74 10.31 17.15 -10.82
N VAL A 75 9.33 17.28 -11.73
CA VAL A 75 9.17 18.44 -12.59
C VAL A 75 7.78 19.02 -12.40
N ASP A 76 7.68 20.32 -12.12
CA ASP A 76 6.39 21.01 -12.06
C ASP A 76 5.88 21.36 -13.46
N ARG A 77 4.61 21.77 -13.55
CA ARG A 77 3.97 22.15 -14.83
C ARG A 77 4.59 23.40 -15.49
N THR A 78 5.36 24.20 -14.76
CA THR A 78 6.07 25.37 -15.31
C THR A 78 7.42 24.98 -15.93
N GLY A 79 7.86 23.74 -15.72
CA GLY A 79 9.14 23.21 -16.19
C GLY A 79 10.27 23.35 -15.17
N LYS A 80 9.99 23.78 -13.94
CA LYS A 80 10.98 23.78 -12.86
C LYS A 80 11.20 22.33 -12.41
N SER A 81 12.46 21.93 -12.28
CA SER A 81 12.83 20.56 -11.92
C SER A 81 13.69 20.50 -10.67
N PHE A 82 13.50 19.43 -9.90
CA PHE A 82 14.24 19.10 -8.69
C PHE A 82 14.84 17.71 -8.86
N GLU A 83 16.17 17.62 -8.86
CA GLU A 83 16.88 16.36 -9.04
C GLU A 83 17.02 15.64 -7.70
N GLY A 84 17.02 14.31 -7.75
CA GLY A 84 17.18 13.44 -6.60
C GLY A 84 18.59 12.87 -6.49
N ASP A 85 19.09 12.80 -5.26
CA ASP A 85 20.36 12.16 -4.93
C ASP A 85 20.11 10.75 -4.38
N GLU A 86 20.82 9.74 -4.90
CA GLU A 86 20.76 8.39 -4.33
C GLU A 86 21.47 8.36 -2.96
N PHE A 87 20.78 7.90 -1.92
CA PHE A 87 21.35 7.79 -0.56
C PHE A 87 21.41 6.35 -0.04
N GLU A 88 20.61 5.46 -0.61
CA GLU A 88 20.59 4.01 -0.36
C GLU A 88 20.24 3.34 -1.69
N GLY A 89 20.67 2.10 -1.91
CA GLY A 89 20.44 1.40 -3.18
C GLY A 89 18.98 1.52 -3.65
N GLY A 90 18.78 2.19 -4.79
CA GLY A 90 17.48 2.42 -5.41
C GLY A 90 16.58 3.42 -4.69
N LYS A 91 17.06 4.17 -3.70
CA LYS A 91 16.32 5.24 -3.01
C LYS A 91 16.98 6.58 -3.23
N TYR A 92 16.17 7.51 -3.74
CA TYR A 92 16.59 8.84 -4.16
C TYR A 92 15.86 9.88 -3.32
N VAL A 93 16.60 10.79 -2.69
CA VAL A 93 16.04 11.92 -1.97
C VAL A 93 15.98 13.13 -2.90
N VAL A 94 14.77 13.60 -3.17
CA VAL A 94 14.49 14.82 -3.94
C VAL A 94 14.16 15.92 -2.95
N ARG A 95 14.97 16.99 -2.93
CA ARG A 95 14.76 18.13 -2.01
C ARG A 95 14.01 19.25 -2.72
N ILE A 96 12.80 19.53 -2.27
CA ILE A 96 11.94 20.56 -2.86
C ILE A 96 11.67 21.60 -1.76
N PRO A 97 12.11 22.86 -1.95
CA PRO A 97 11.82 23.90 -0.97
C PRO A 97 10.30 24.15 -0.84
N PRO A 98 9.77 24.46 0.36
CA PRO A 98 8.33 24.62 0.59
C PRO A 98 7.64 25.61 -0.34
N GLU A 99 8.34 26.66 -0.78
CA GLU A 99 7.81 27.66 -1.71
C GLU A 99 7.58 27.12 -3.14
N ASN A 100 8.03 25.90 -3.44
CA ASN A 100 7.90 25.26 -4.74
C ASN A 100 7.02 24.01 -4.73
N ILE A 101 6.47 23.65 -3.58
CA ILE A 101 5.50 22.56 -3.42
C ILE A 101 4.14 23.18 -3.06
N LEU A 102 3.31 23.38 -4.08
CA LEU A 102 2.12 24.23 -3.98
C LEU A 102 0.87 23.41 -4.27
N PRO A 103 -0.14 23.43 -3.38
CA PRO A 103 -1.45 22.88 -3.70
C PRO A 103 -2.04 23.54 -4.96
N GLY A 104 -2.70 22.74 -5.80
CA GLY A 104 -3.24 23.13 -7.11
C GLY A 104 -2.21 23.17 -8.25
N MET A 105 -0.91 22.98 -7.96
CA MET A 105 0.10 22.78 -9.00
C MET A 105 0.22 21.30 -9.35
N ALA A 106 0.54 21.03 -10.62
CA ALA A 106 0.75 19.66 -11.09
C ALA A 106 2.25 19.33 -11.22
N TYR A 107 2.59 18.10 -10.84
CA TYR A 107 3.95 17.58 -10.81
C TYR A 107 4.03 16.26 -11.58
N GLN A 108 5.17 15.97 -12.20
CA GLN A 108 5.48 14.66 -12.77
C GLN A 108 6.83 14.15 -12.26
N LEU A 109 6.97 12.83 -12.22
CA LEU A 109 8.21 12.14 -11.94
C LEU A 109 8.85 11.69 -13.24
N GLU A 110 10.14 12.00 -13.41
CA GLU A 110 10.95 11.53 -14.52
C GLU A 110 12.13 10.72 -14.00
N ILE A 111 12.34 9.55 -14.62
CA ILE A 111 13.44 8.64 -14.28
C ILE A 111 14.12 8.20 -15.58
N LEU A 112 15.44 8.29 -15.63
CA LEU A 112 16.27 7.66 -16.65
C LEU A 112 17.12 6.57 -15.99
N THR A 113 16.89 5.32 -16.39
CA THR A 113 17.61 4.16 -15.83
C THR A 113 19.01 4.04 -16.42
N PRO A 114 19.94 3.31 -15.76
CA PRO A 114 21.28 3.04 -16.31
C PRO A 114 21.27 2.31 -17.66
N ALA A 115 20.19 1.56 -17.93
CA ALA A 115 19.97 0.89 -19.20
C ALA A 115 19.47 1.84 -20.31
N GLY A 116 19.28 3.12 -20.01
CA GLY A 116 18.79 4.14 -20.94
C GLY A 116 17.26 4.14 -21.13
N THR A 117 16.51 3.47 -20.25
CA THR A 117 15.04 3.48 -20.31
C THR A 117 14.51 4.71 -19.60
N SER A 118 13.59 5.44 -20.24
CA SER A 118 12.91 6.59 -19.63
C SER A 118 11.54 6.18 -19.10
N LEU A 119 11.30 6.47 -17.83
CA LEU A 119 10.01 6.33 -17.16
C LEU A 119 9.51 7.72 -16.81
N VAL A 120 8.27 8.01 -17.19
CA VAL A 120 7.66 9.34 -17.02
C VAL A 120 6.24 9.13 -16.52
N SER A 121 5.93 9.68 -15.35
CA SER A 121 4.54 9.70 -14.86
C SER A 121 3.72 10.72 -15.64
N GLU A 122 2.40 10.60 -15.57
CA GLU A 122 1.55 11.72 -15.94
C GLU A 122 1.73 12.87 -14.93
N TYR A 123 1.32 14.07 -15.33
CA TYR A 123 1.19 15.19 -14.41
C TYR A 123 0.01 14.94 -13.48
N GLU A 124 0.26 14.98 -12.18
CA GLU A 124 -0.75 14.85 -11.14
C GLU A 124 -0.81 16.12 -10.32
N GLU A 125 -2.02 16.61 -10.04
CA GLU A 125 -2.24 17.81 -9.24
C GLU A 125 -2.02 17.48 -7.76
N LEU A 126 -1.17 18.28 -7.11
CA LEU A 126 -1.01 18.22 -5.66
C LEU A 126 -2.24 18.85 -5.01
N LEU A 127 -3.11 18.02 -4.45
CA LEU A 127 -4.31 18.48 -3.77
C LEU A 127 -3.97 19.10 -2.41
N ASP A 128 -4.77 20.08 -1.99
CA ASP A 128 -4.67 20.62 -0.64
C ASP A 128 -5.19 19.60 0.39
N SER A 129 -4.60 19.60 1.58
CA SER A 129 -4.97 18.69 2.67
C SER A 129 -5.67 19.47 3.77
N PRO A 130 -6.98 19.28 3.99
CA PRO A 130 -7.70 20.00 5.04
C PRO A 130 -7.24 19.56 6.43
N ALA A 131 -7.31 20.47 7.39
CA ALA A 131 -6.97 20.16 8.78
C ALA A 131 -8.00 19.21 9.39
N ILE A 132 -7.53 18.34 10.30
CA ILE A 132 -8.40 17.54 11.15
C ILE A 132 -9.01 18.48 12.21
N ASP A 133 -10.34 18.56 12.25
CA ASP A 133 -11.08 19.34 13.26
C ASP A 133 -11.17 18.56 14.57
N SER A 134 -11.63 17.31 14.49
CA SER A 134 -11.80 16.48 15.68
C SER A 134 -11.51 15.01 15.42
N VAL A 135 -11.02 14.33 16.46
CA VAL A 135 -10.89 12.87 16.51
C VAL A 135 -11.64 12.40 17.75
N TYR A 136 -12.59 11.50 17.55
CA TYR A 136 -13.43 10.97 18.63
C TYR A 136 -13.72 9.49 18.41
N TYR A 137 -14.36 8.86 19.38
CA TYR A 137 -14.74 7.46 19.28
C TYR A 137 -16.16 7.22 19.74
N ILE A 138 -16.79 6.19 19.15
CA ILE A 138 -18.09 5.69 19.58
C ILE A 138 -17.91 4.21 19.92
N ARG A 139 -18.55 3.79 21.02
CA ARG A 139 -18.66 2.37 21.37
C ARG A 139 -19.81 1.77 20.58
N GLU A 140 -19.50 0.81 19.73
CA GLU A 140 -20.47 0.19 18.84
C GLU A 140 -20.49 -1.33 19.03
N ASN A 141 -21.67 -1.90 18.83
CA ASN A 141 -21.84 -3.34 18.78
C ASN A 141 -21.74 -3.77 17.31
N ILE A 142 -20.62 -4.38 16.96
CA ILE A 142 -20.36 -4.85 15.60
C ILE A 142 -21.04 -6.21 15.44
N ALA A 143 -21.90 -6.32 14.43
CA ALA A 143 -22.55 -7.58 14.09
C ALA A 143 -21.51 -8.61 13.64
N THR A 144 -21.63 -9.84 14.13
CA THR A 144 -20.79 -10.95 13.66
C THR A 144 -21.51 -11.74 12.57
N ASN A 145 -20.84 -12.78 12.06
CA ASN A 145 -21.50 -13.79 11.22
C ASN A 145 -22.63 -14.55 11.95
N ASN A 146 -22.75 -14.42 13.28
CA ASN A 146 -23.89 -14.88 14.06
C ASN A 146 -24.80 -13.69 14.45
N PRO A 147 -26.06 -13.64 13.97
CA PRO A 147 -27.00 -12.55 14.26
C PRO A 147 -27.36 -12.36 15.75
N GLU A 148 -27.15 -13.37 16.59
CA GLU A 148 -27.39 -13.28 18.05
C GLU A 148 -26.16 -12.81 18.83
N HIS A 149 -25.01 -12.69 18.16
CA HIS A 149 -23.74 -12.36 18.80
C HIS A 149 -23.16 -11.07 18.21
N PHE A 150 -23.01 -10.08 19.10
CA PHE A 150 -22.40 -8.80 18.78
C PHE A 150 -21.08 -8.68 19.54
N ILE A 151 -20.07 -8.14 18.88
CA ILE A 151 -18.80 -7.80 19.51
C ILE A 151 -18.83 -6.32 19.86
N GLY A 152 -18.67 -6.00 21.14
CA GLY A 152 -18.46 -4.61 21.57
C GLY A 152 -17.10 -4.13 21.10
N GLY A 153 -17.07 -3.05 20.34
CA GLY A 153 -15.86 -2.41 19.82
C GLY A 153 -15.86 -0.90 20.05
N ILE A 154 -14.70 -0.30 19.84
CA ILE A 154 -14.54 1.15 19.77
C ILE A 154 -14.20 1.47 18.32
N GLN A 155 -15.02 2.31 17.68
CA GLN A 155 -14.77 2.84 16.35
C GLN A 155 -14.32 4.29 16.47
N PHE A 156 -13.19 4.62 15.85
CA PHE A 156 -12.71 5.99 15.76
C PHE A 156 -13.32 6.69 14.55
N TYR A 157 -13.63 7.95 14.75
CA TYR A 157 -14.19 8.87 13.78
C TYR A 157 -13.35 10.14 13.76
N LEU A 158 -13.32 10.77 12.60
CA LEU A 158 -12.58 12.00 12.34
C LEU A 158 -13.48 12.95 11.56
N ASP A 159 -13.52 14.20 12.01
CA ASP A 159 -14.14 15.29 11.28
C ASP A 159 -13.05 16.18 10.69
N LEU A 160 -13.21 16.57 9.43
CA LEU A 160 -12.28 17.42 8.71
C LEU A 160 -12.87 18.82 8.56
N ASP A 161 -12.05 19.85 8.79
CA ASP A 161 -12.40 21.23 8.43
C ASP A 161 -12.10 21.44 6.94
N ALA A 162 -13.01 20.94 6.10
CA ALA A 162 -12.83 20.86 4.65
C ALA A 162 -13.95 21.59 3.87
N PRO A 163 -14.20 22.89 4.11
CA PRO A 163 -15.24 23.63 3.42
C PRO A 163 -14.91 23.75 1.93
N GLY A 164 -15.75 23.15 1.09
CA GLY A 164 -15.56 23.18 -0.37
C GLY A 164 -14.59 22.12 -0.90
N ALA A 165 -14.27 21.08 -0.12
CA ALA A 165 -13.49 19.95 -0.61
C ALA A 165 -14.11 19.33 -1.87
N GLU A 166 -13.33 19.29 -2.94
CA GLU A 166 -13.76 18.74 -4.22
C GLU A 166 -13.61 17.22 -4.29
N HIS A 167 -12.85 16.62 -3.36
CA HIS A 167 -12.49 15.21 -3.35
C HIS A 167 -12.91 14.52 -2.04
N PRO A 168 -13.56 13.34 -2.11
CA PRO A 168 -14.00 12.61 -0.92
C PRO A 168 -12.95 11.61 -0.38
N TYR A 169 -11.78 11.51 -1.02
CA TYR A 169 -10.76 10.52 -0.71
C TYR A 169 -9.58 11.17 -0.01
N TYR A 170 -9.22 10.63 1.15
CA TYR A 170 -8.12 11.11 1.99
C TYR A 170 -7.23 9.93 2.38
N LYS A 171 -5.92 10.17 2.40
CA LYS A 171 -4.95 9.24 2.96
C LYS A 171 -4.76 9.61 4.43
N PHE A 172 -4.97 8.66 5.34
CA PHE A 172 -4.73 8.86 6.77
C PHE A 172 -3.55 8.02 7.22
N ASP A 173 -2.50 8.68 7.70
CA ASP A 173 -1.38 8.01 8.36
C ASP A 173 -1.67 7.93 9.86
N VAL A 174 -2.07 6.74 10.32
CA VAL A 174 -2.34 6.48 11.75
C VAL A 174 -1.03 6.15 12.45
N ILE A 175 -0.56 7.09 13.26
CA ILE A 175 0.60 6.87 14.12
C ILE A 175 0.08 6.35 15.46
N GLU A 176 0.29 5.05 15.71
CA GLU A 176 -0.05 4.43 16.99
C GLU A 176 0.70 5.14 18.13
N THR A 177 -0.02 5.55 19.17
CA THR A 177 0.58 6.35 20.25
C THR A 177 0.75 5.60 21.58
N PHE A 178 -0.02 4.53 21.84
CA PHE A 178 0.18 3.66 23.02
C PHE A 178 -0.79 2.47 23.02
N GLU A 179 -0.32 1.32 23.51
CA GLU A 179 -1.14 0.17 23.88
C GLU A 179 -1.14 0.05 25.42
N TYR A 180 -2.32 -0.05 26.04
CA TYR A 180 -2.45 -0.26 27.48
C TYR A 180 -3.11 -1.61 27.76
N HIS A 181 -2.37 -2.51 28.42
CA HIS A 181 -2.91 -3.78 28.90
C HIS A 181 -3.27 -3.64 30.38
N SER A 182 -4.53 -3.89 30.73
CA SER A 182 -4.92 -4.01 32.13
C SER A 182 -4.59 -5.42 32.64
N GLU A 183 -4.07 -5.52 33.87
CA GLU A 183 -3.73 -6.79 34.51
C GLU A 183 -4.96 -7.65 34.87
N LEU A 184 -6.16 -7.09 34.83
CA LEU A 184 -7.42 -7.77 35.16
C LEU A 184 -8.46 -7.54 34.05
N PRO A 185 -9.25 -8.57 33.66
CA PRO A 185 -10.33 -8.39 32.71
C PRO A 185 -11.43 -7.50 33.33
N LEU A 186 -11.90 -6.53 32.55
CA LEU A 186 -13.08 -5.70 32.87
C LEU A 186 -14.38 -6.52 32.88
#